data_AF-A0AAV6V0M8-F1
#
_entry.id   AF-A0AAV6V0M8-F1
#
_cell.length_a   1.000
_cell.length_b   1.000
_cell.length_c   1.000
_cell.angle_alpha   90.00
_cell.angle_beta   90.00
_cell.angle_gamma   90.00
#
_symmetry.space_group_name_H-M   'P 1'
#
loop_
_entity.id
_entity.type
_entity.pdbx_description
1 polymer ?
#
loop_
_entity_poly.entity_id
_entity_poly.type
_entity_poly.pdbx_seq_one_letter_code
_entity_poly.pdbx_strand_id
1 'polypeptide(L)'
;MKEKILSIVNARGDQWAQEKLQRISTLLEGTDLVAADADLSCYRKLYSRVPTGMKRGYRSNVDEAMEYIFSYLEDNSEECQFLFEDLVNQIEGEFIPDMRTIKARLRKQYGDDVLITDSHHQTSVLCFKKTGYKILSDNYWYNERRNDLVEERLRILKYAAGIIVEDIRSHVYDNSV
;
A
#
# COMPACT_ATOMS: atom_id res chain seq x y z
N MET A 1 6.45 -51.71 -22.76
CA MET A 1 5.64 -50.62 -23.37
C MET A 1 6.24 -50.15 -24.70
N LYS A 2 7.55 -49.86 -24.75
CA LYS A 2 8.33 -49.54 -25.97
C LYS A 2 8.06 -50.47 -27.16
N GLU A 3 8.15 -51.78 -26.98
CA GLU A 3 7.99 -52.76 -28.07
C GLU A 3 6.59 -52.77 -28.69
N LYS A 4 5.53 -52.59 -27.88
CA LYS A 4 4.15 -52.50 -28.36
C LYS A 4 3.91 -51.23 -29.19
N ILE A 5 4.57 -50.14 -28.83
CA ILE A 5 4.46 -48.88 -29.60
C ILE A 5 5.20 -49.05 -30.93
N LEU A 6 6.39 -49.63 -30.92
CA LEU A 6 7.16 -49.90 -32.14
C LEU A 6 6.41 -50.82 -33.11
N SER A 7 5.71 -51.85 -32.61
CA SER A 7 4.92 -52.75 -33.48
C SER A 7 3.74 -52.04 -34.14
N ILE A 8 3.07 -51.12 -33.44
CA ILE A 8 1.94 -50.35 -33.97
C ILE A 8 2.42 -49.36 -35.04
N VAL A 9 3.57 -48.72 -34.81
CA VAL A 9 4.10 -47.72 -35.74
C VAL A 9 4.68 -48.40 -36.99
N ASN A 10 5.36 -49.54 -36.85
CA ASN A 10 5.83 -50.34 -37.99
C ASN A 10 4.68 -50.94 -38.81
N ALA A 11 3.55 -51.30 -38.19
CA ALA A 11 2.38 -51.80 -38.90
C ALA A 11 1.71 -50.74 -39.80
N ARG A 12 1.96 -49.46 -39.54
CA ARG A 12 1.28 -48.35 -40.23
C ARG A 12 2.04 -47.85 -41.47
N GLY A 13 3.37 -47.94 -41.49
CA GLY A 13 4.19 -47.78 -42.70
C GLY A 13 4.23 -46.39 -43.37
N ASP A 14 3.43 -45.42 -42.91
CA ASP A 14 3.32 -44.09 -43.52
C ASP A 14 4.51 -43.16 -43.18
N GLN A 15 4.72 -42.10 -43.98
CA GLN A 15 5.73 -41.08 -43.73
C GLN A 15 5.62 -40.46 -42.32
N TRP A 16 4.40 -40.24 -41.85
CA TRP A 16 4.12 -39.77 -40.49
C TRP A 16 4.60 -40.75 -39.41
N ALA A 17 4.48 -42.06 -39.68
CA ALA A 17 4.94 -43.10 -38.78
C ALA A 17 6.48 -43.10 -38.66
N GLN A 18 7.19 -42.89 -39.77
CA GLN A 18 8.66 -42.81 -39.79
C GLN A 18 9.19 -41.58 -39.04
N GLU A 19 8.57 -40.40 -39.21
CA GLU A 19 8.92 -39.20 -38.46
C GLU A 19 8.73 -39.38 -36.95
N LYS A 20 7.65 -40.06 -36.55
CA LYS A 20 7.39 -40.38 -35.14
C LYS A 20 8.36 -41.41 -34.59
N LEU A 21 8.78 -42.40 -35.38
CA LEU A 21 9.82 -43.36 -34.98
C LEU A 21 11.14 -42.66 -34.66
N GLN A 22 11.61 -41.77 -35.54
CA GLN A 22 12.85 -41.03 -35.30
C GLN A 22 12.76 -40.19 -34.03
N ARG A 23 11.64 -39.52 -33.79
CA ARG A 23 11.45 -38.71 -32.59
C ARG A 23 11.41 -39.55 -31.30
N ILE A 24 10.78 -40.73 -31.37
CA ILE A 24 10.70 -41.67 -30.25
C ILE A 24 12.07 -42.29 -29.97
N SER A 25 12.86 -42.64 -30.99
CA SER A 25 14.22 -43.17 -30.79
C SER A 25 15.14 -42.14 -30.14
N THR A 26 15.09 -40.87 -30.59
CA THR A 26 15.89 -39.79 -29.97
C THR A 26 15.50 -39.54 -28.50
N LEU A 27 14.20 -39.62 -28.17
CA LEU A 27 13.72 -39.47 -26.79
C LEU A 27 14.04 -40.67 -25.90
N LEU A 28 14.16 -41.87 -26.47
CA LEU A 28 14.47 -43.10 -25.72
C LEU A 28 15.98 -43.35 -25.56
N GLU A 29 16.82 -42.75 -26.42
CA GLU A 29 18.28 -42.74 -26.28
C GLU A 29 18.77 -41.59 -25.39
N GLY A 30 17.96 -40.53 -25.24
CA GLY A 30 18.16 -39.54 -24.20
C GLY A 30 17.92 -40.19 -22.84
N THR A 31 18.95 -40.21 -21.99
CA THR A 31 18.82 -40.57 -20.58
C THR A 31 17.65 -39.83 -19.97
N ASP A 32 16.59 -40.56 -19.59
CA ASP A 32 15.58 -40.06 -18.66
C ASP A 32 16.34 -39.44 -17.48
N LEU A 33 16.10 -38.16 -17.21
CA LEU A 33 16.65 -37.52 -16.02
C LEU A 33 16.22 -38.35 -14.81
N VAL A 34 17.17 -38.67 -13.93
CA VAL A 34 16.86 -39.34 -12.67
C VAL A 34 15.85 -38.47 -11.94
N ALA A 35 14.86 -39.05 -11.27
CA ALA A 35 13.76 -38.30 -10.64
C ALA A 35 14.21 -37.14 -9.73
N ALA A 36 15.45 -37.19 -9.21
CA ALA A 36 16.08 -36.14 -8.43
C ALA A 36 16.41 -34.87 -9.24
N ASP A 37 16.62 -34.97 -10.55
CA ASP A 37 16.99 -33.87 -11.45
C ASP A 37 15.79 -33.27 -12.19
N ALA A 38 14.60 -33.82 -11.97
CA ALA A 38 13.37 -33.28 -12.54
C ALA A 38 12.93 -32.03 -11.75
N ASP A 39 13.03 -30.84 -12.35
CA ASP A 39 12.38 -29.65 -11.80
C ASP A 39 10.87 -29.77 -11.97
N LEU A 40 10.25 -30.18 -10.87
CA LEU A 40 8.81 -30.34 -10.75
C LEU A 40 8.09 -28.97 -10.61
N SER A 41 8.75 -27.81 -10.72
CA SER A 41 8.06 -26.50 -10.67
C SER A 41 6.90 -26.36 -11.67
N CYS A 42 6.93 -27.07 -12.80
CA CYS A 42 5.91 -27.04 -13.84
C CYS A 42 4.58 -27.72 -13.44
N TYR A 43 4.55 -28.76 -12.60
CA TYR A 43 3.28 -29.40 -12.19
C TYR A 43 2.44 -28.47 -11.33
N ARG A 44 3.06 -27.52 -10.61
CA ARG A 44 2.32 -26.56 -9.77
C ARG A 44 1.35 -25.72 -10.59
N LYS A 45 1.69 -25.39 -11.85
CA LYS A 45 0.80 -24.69 -12.78
C LYS A 45 -0.26 -25.61 -13.40
N LEU A 46 0.04 -26.90 -13.53
CA LEU A 46 -0.90 -27.89 -14.07
C LEU A 46 -2.03 -28.22 -13.07
N TYR A 47 -1.70 -28.27 -11.77
CA TYR A 47 -2.67 -28.52 -10.69
C TYR A 47 -3.14 -27.25 -9.98
N SER A 48 -2.65 -26.07 -10.37
CA SER A 48 -3.22 -24.82 -9.85
C SER A 48 -4.65 -24.70 -10.34
N ARG A 49 -5.59 -24.59 -9.40
CA ARG A 49 -6.99 -24.29 -9.73
C ARG A 49 -7.03 -22.98 -10.52
N VAL A 50 -7.63 -23.02 -11.70
CA VAL A 50 -8.02 -21.80 -12.41
C VAL A 50 -8.97 -21.04 -11.49
N PRO A 51 -8.73 -19.75 -11.18
CA PRO A 51 -9.65 -18.99 -10.35
C PRO A 51 -11.04 -18.99 -10.99
N THR A 52 -12.00 -19.66 -10.36
CA THR A 52 -13.40 -19.76 -10.81
C THR A 52 -14.27 -18.58 -10.35
N GLY A 53 -13.67 -17.63 -9.63
CA GLY A 53 -14.32 -16.35 -9.35
C GLY A 53 -14.17 -15.41 -10.54
N MET A 54 -15.24 -14.68 -10.89
CA MET A 54 -15.05 -13.39 -11.58
C MET A 54 -13.97 -12.63 -10.82
N LYS A 55 -12.97 -12.07 -11.51
CA LYS A 55 -12.17 -10.99 -10.93
C LYS A 55 -13.18 -9.99 -10.41
N ARG A 56 -13.33 -9.86 -9.09
CA ARG A 56 -14.23 -8.85 -8.50
C ARG A 56 -13.82 -7.54 -9.16
N GLY A 57 -14.72 -6.97 -9.96
CA GLY A 57 -14.47 -5.69 -10.60
C GLY A 57 -14.05 -4.72 -9.50
N TYR A 58 -12.87 -4.13 -9.65
CA TYR A 58 -12.37 -3.11 -8.75
C TYR A 58 -13.28 -1.88 -8.91
N ARG A 59 -14.33 -1.78 -8.10
CA ARG A 59 -15.07 -0.53 -7.92
C ARG A 59 -14.31 0.25 -6.86
N SER A 60 -13.29 0.98 -7.30
CA SER A 60 -12.58 1.88 -6.41
C SER A 60 -13.38 3.15 -6.27
N ASN A 61 -14.08 3.24 -5.15
CA ASN A 61 -14.44 4.54 -4.61
C ASN A 61 -13.36 5.08 -3.66
N VAL A 62 -12.11 4.61 -3.83
CA VAL A 62 -10.97 5.03 -3.02
C VAL A 62 -10.72 6.52 -3.18
N ASP A 63 -10.89 7.06 -4.39
CA ASP A 63 -10.63 8.48 -4.65
C ASP A 63 -11.65 9.36 -3.91
N GLU A 64 -12.95 9.06 -4.00
CA GLU A 64 -14.01 9.76 -3.25
C GLU A 64 -13.79 9.65 -1.73
N ALA A 65 -13.51 8.46 -1.21
CA ALA A 65 -13.23 8.27 0.21
C ALA A 65 -11.99 9.05 0.68
N MET A 66 -10.95 9.16 -0.16
CA MET A 66 -9.77 9.95 0.16
C MET A 66 -10.02 11.46 0.09
N GLU A 67 -10.94 11.94 -0.76
CA GLU A 67 -11.33 13.35 -0.82
C GLU A 67 -11.96 13.84 0.49
N TYR A 68 -12.77 13.02 1.16
CA TYR A 68 -13.28 13.33 2.50
C TYR A 68 -12.14 13.50 3.53
N ILE A 69 -11.17 12.58 3.51
CA ILE A 69 -10.00 12.65 4.40
C ILE A 69 -9.18 13.91 4.11
N PHE A 70 -8.93 14.23 2.83
CA PHE A 70 -8.15 15.41 2.48
C PHE A 70 -8.86 16.71 2.87
N SER A 71 -10.16 16.83 2.59
CA SER A 71 -10.98 17.97 2.98
C SER A 71 -10.92 18.19 4.50
N TYR A 72 -11.11 17.12 5.28
CA TYR A 72 -11.03 17.20 6.74
C TYR A 72 -9.66 17.67 7.25
N LEU A 73 -8.57 17.18 6.66
CA LEU A 73 -7.21 17.59 7.01
C LEU A 73 -6.93 19.06 6.64
N GLU A 74 -7.49 19.54 5.54
CA GLU A 74 -7.35 20.93 5.10
C GLU A 74 -8.17 21.88 5.98
N ASP A 75 -9.40 21.50 6.32
CA ASP A 75 -10.30 22.26 7.21
C ASP A 75 -9.73 22.36 8.63
N ASN A 76 -9.02 21.34 9.11
CA ASN A 76 -8.38 21.29 10.42
C ASN A 76 -6.87 21.54 10.35
N SER A 77 -6.42 22.40 9.43
CA SER A 77 -5.00 22.68 9.21
C SER A 77 -4.24 23.29 10.40
N GLU A 78 -4.95 23.74 11.44
CA GLU A 78 -4.37 24.17 12.72
C GLU A 78 -3.87 22.98 13.56
N GLU A 79 -4.44 21.78 13.36
CA GLU A 79 -4.02 20.57 14.05
C GLU A 79 -2.85 19.90 13.31
N CYS A 80 -1.85 19.46 14.09
CA CYS A 80 -0.66 18.80 13.55
C CYS A 80 -0.70 17.28 13.65
N GLN A 81 -1.65 16.71 14.41
CA GLN A 81 -1.72 15.28 14.70
C GLN A 81 -3.17 14.78 14.58
N PHE A 82 -3.33 13.63 13.94
CA PHE A 82 -4.63 13.01 13.71
C PHE A 82 -4.54 11.51 13.96
N LEU A 83 -5.54 10.95 14.66
CA LEU A 83 -5.69 9.51 14.75
C LEU A 83 -6.30 8.98 13.46
N PHE A 84 -5.82 7.83 12.97
CA PHE A 84 -6.38 7.24 11.76
C PHE A 84 -7.84 6.81 11.93
N GLU A 85 -8.30 6.51 13.15
CA GLU A 85 -9.71 6.24 13.40
C GLU A 85 -10.58 7.46 13.12
N ASP A 86 -10.15 8.65 13.55
CA ASP A 86 -10.86 9.89 13.31
C ASP A 86 -10.95 10.19 11.82
N LEU A 87 -9.87 9.93 11.06
CA LEU A 87 -9.84 10.09 9.60
C LEU A 87 -10.83 9.14 8.90
N VAL A 88 -10.88 7.88 9.34
CA VAL A 88 -11.81 6.90 8.78
C VAL A 88 -13.27 7.26 9.08
N ASN A 89 -13.53 7.82 10.26
CA ASN A 89 -14.86 8.26 10.67
C ASN A 89 -15.41 9.44 9.84
N GLN A 90 -14.57 10.17 9.11
CA GLN A 90 -15.01 11.26 8.23
C GLN A 90 -15.54 10.77 6.87
N ILE A 91 -15.36 9.49 6.53
CA ILE A 91 -15.80 8.97 5.23
C ILE A 91 -17.32 8.77 5.27
N GLU A 92 -18.07 9.62 4.58
CA GLU A 92 -19.55 9.55 4.50
C GLU A 92 -20.07 8.49 3.49
N GLY A 93 -19.24 7.48 3.17
CA GLY A 93 -19.55 6.45 2.17
C GLY A 93 -19.57 5.03 2.74
N GLU A 94 -20.30 4.11 2.07
CA GLU A 94 -20.31 2.68 2.43
C GLU A 94 -18.94 2.00 2.21
N PHE A 95 -18.06 2.63 1.41
CA PHE A 95 -16.76 2.09 1.07
C PHE A 95 -15.65 2.75 1.91
N ILE A 96 -15.07 1.96 2.82
CA ILE A 96 -13.90 2.34 3.59
C ILE A 96 -12.66 1.68 2.98
N PRO A 97 -11.68 2.45 2.46
CA PRO A 97 -10.44 1.89 1.94
C PRO A 97 -9.64 1.19 3.03
N ASP A 98 -8.87 0.18 2.64
CA ASP A 98 -7.93 -0.48 3.57
C ASP A 98 -6.90 0.52 4.12
N MET A 99 -6.51 0.37 5.38
CA MET A 99 -5.58 1.23 6.10
C MET A 99 -4.25 1.41 5.34
N ARG A 100 -3.77 0.33 4.70
CA ARG A 100 -2.57 0.38 3.85
C ARG A 100 -2.74 1.33 2.66
N THR A 101 -3.94 1.38 2.08
CA THR A 101 -4.28 2.24 0.95
C THR A 101 -4.33 3.70 1.39
N ILE A 102 -4.97 3.98 2.53
CA ILE A 102 -5.03 5.32 3.11
C ILE A 102 -3.62 5.85 3.38
N LYS A 103 -2.79 5.07 4.09
CA LYS A 103 -1.38 5.44 4.36
C LYS A 103 -0.58 5.70 3.08
N ALA A 104 -0.75 4.87 2.06
CA ALA A 104 -0.07 5.05 0.78
C ALA A 104 -0.52 6.32 0.06
N ARG A 105 -1.82 6.65 0.10
CA ARG A 105 -2.37 7.86 -0.51
C ARG A 105 -1.93 9.13 0.23
N LEU A 106 -1.94 9.11 1.56
CA LEU A 106 -1.45 10.21 2.39
C LEU A 106 0.04 10.51 2.12
N ARG A 107 0.88 9.47 2.07
CA ARG A 107 2.29 9.62 1.69
C ARG A 107 2.47 10.11 0.25
N LYS A 108 1.59 9.72 -0.66
CA LYS A 108 1.65 10.20 -2.05
C LYS A 108 1.28 11.69 -2.15
N GLN A 109 0.27 12.13 -1.40
CA GLN A 109 -0.25 13.50 -1.46
C GLN A 109 0.70 14.49 -0.76
N TYR A 110 1.15 14.16 0.45
CA TYR A 110 1.91 15.08 1.30
C TYR A 110 3.41 14.75 1.37
N GLY A 111 3.84 13.61 0.83
CA GLY A 111 5.26 13.25 0.74
C GLY A 111 5.96 13.22 2.09
N ASP A 112 7.05 13.97 2.18
CA ASP A 112 7.88 14.07 3.38
C ASP A 112 7.30 14.99 4.46
N ASP A 113 6.22 15.72 4.17
CA ASP A 113 5.59 16.65 5.12
C ASP A 113 4.77 15.93 6.19
N VAL A 114 4.52 14.62 6.00
CA VAL A 114 3.79 13.77 6.95
C VAL A 114 4.67 12.68 7.53
N LEU A 115 4.44 12.37 8.80
CA LEU A 115 4.99 11.26 9.54
C LEU A 115 3.83 10.36 9.96
N ILE A 116 3.90 9.07 9.63
CA ILE A 116 2.90 8.08 10.05
C ILE A 116 3.59 7.13 11.02
N THR A 117 3.12 7.09 12.26
CA THR A 117 3.64 6.23 13.31
C THR A 117 2.63 5.14 13.65
N ASP A 118 3.12 3.90 13.67
CA ASP A 118 2.35 2.72 14.03
C ASP A 118 2.80 2.23 15.40
N SER A 119 1.88 2.10 16.34
CA SER A 119 2.14 1.52 17.66
C SER A 119 1.60 0.09 17.70
N HIS A 120 2.33 -0.83 18.34
CA HIS A 120 1.94 -2.24 18.44
C HIS A 120 0.63 -2.48 19.21
N HIS A 121 0.20 -1.52 20.03
CA HIS A 121 -0.99 -1.61 20.88
C HIS A 121 -1.94 -0.42 20.75
N GLN A 122 -1.64 0.54 19.88
CA GLN A 122 -2.40 1.78 19.73
C GLN A 122 -2.69 2.07 18.26
N THR A 123 -3.70 2.89 18.03
CA THR A 123 -4.15 3.33 16.72
C THR A 123 -3.03 4.11 16.02
N SER A 124 -2.92 3.92 14.70
CA SER A 124 -1.94 4.66 13.89
C SER A 124 -2.20 6.16 14.01
N VAL A 125 -1.13 6.96 14.03
CA VAL A 125 -1.19 8.43 14.10
C VAL A 125 -0.53 9.03 12.86
N LEU A 126 -1.19 10.03 12.28
CA LEU A 126 -0.66 10.90 11.23
C LEU A 126 -0.21 12.22 11.87
N CYS A 127 1.02 12.65 11.59
CA CYS A 127 1.57 13.89 12.12
C CYS A 127 2.18 14.74 10.99
N PHE A 128 1.89 16.04 10.94
CA PHE A 128 2.48 16.98 9.99
C PHE A 128 3.76 17.62 10.56
N LYS A 129 4.86 17.52 9.82
CA LYS A 129 6.17 18.03 10.26
C LYS A 129 6.29 19.56 10.25
N LYS A 130 5.45 20.24 9.46
CA LYS A 130 5.62 21.68 9.14
C LYS A 130 4.75 22.62 9.97
N THR A 131 3.88 22.13 10.84
CA THR A 131 2.95 22.99 11.59
C THR A 131 3.71 23.94 12.54
N GLY A 132 4.73 23.45 13.27
CA GLY A 132 5.59 24.30 14.09
C GLY A 132 6.43 25.32 13.29
N TYR A 133 6.91 24.94 12.10
CA TYR A 133 7.74 25.84 11.27
C TYR A 133 6.92 26.97 10.63
N LYS A 134 5.66 26.73 10.24
CA LYS A 134 4.76 27.80 9.76
C LYS A 134 4.48 28.83 10.85
N ILE A 135 4.25 28.40 12.09
CA ILE A 135 4.00 29.28 13.25
C ILE A 135 5.24 30.15 13.55
N LEU A 136 6.45 29.58 13.44
CA LEU A 136 7.71 30.26 13.70
C LEU A 136 8.25 31.07 12.52
N SER A 137 7.71 30.89 11.31
CA SER A 137 8.20 31.61 10.14
C SER A 137 7.87 33.10 10.25
N ASP A 138 8.92 33.93 10.20
CA ASP A 138 8.87 35.39 10.33
C ASP A 138 7.75 36.03 9.49
N ASN A 139 7.45 35.46 8.32
CA ASN A 139 6.47 36.01 7.40
C ASN A 139 5.00 35.93 7.90
N TYR A 140 4.63 35.00 8.79
CA TYR A 140 3.26 34.92 9.29
C TYR A 140 3.05 35.85 10.50
N TRP A 141 4.04 35.88 11.41
CA TRP A 141 4.01 36.71 12.60
C TRP A 141 4.01 38.21 12.31
N TYR A 142 4.84 38.67 11.36
CA TYR A 142 4.98 40.09 11.03
C TYR A 142 3.85 40.63 10.15
N ASN A 143 3.27 39.80 9.26
CA ASN A 143 2.25 40.26 8.30
C ASN A 143 0.83 40.31 8.89
N GLU A 144 0.51 39.53 9.93
CA GLU A 144 -0.81 39.50 10.57
C GLU A 144 -0.96 40.41 11.79
N ARG A 145 -0.01 41.34 11.99
CA ARG A 145 -0.01 42.24 13.14
C ARG A 145 -1.26 43.13 13.12
N ARG A 146 -2.05 43.10 14.20
CA ARG A 146 -3.28 43.89 14.29
C ARG A 146 -2.99 45.27 14.86
N ASN A 147 -3.72 46.28 14.36
CA ASN A 147 -3.60 47.67 14.82
C ASN A 147 -4.27 47.89 16.18
N ASP A 148 -5.27 47.08 16.53
CA ASP A 148 -5.91 47.12 17.85
C ASP A 148 -5.08 46.38 18.91
N LEU A 149 -4.87 47.05 20.05
CA LEU A 149 -4.03 46.54 21.13
C LEU A 149 -4.63 45.33 21.86
N VAL A 150 -5.97 45.24 21.92
CA VAL A 150 -6.64 44.12 22.60
C VAL A 150 -6.60 42.88 21.72
N GLU A 151 -6.93 43.01 20.44
CA GLU A 151 -6.81 41.92 19.47
C GLU A 151 -5.36 41.44 19.33
N GLU A 152 -4.39 42.35 19.33
CA GLU A 152 -2.97 41.99 19.22
C GLU A 152 -2.48 41.23 20.46
N ARG A 153 -2.89 41.64 21.67
CA ARG A 153 -2.60 40.88 22.90
C ARG A 153 -3.21 39.48 22.87
N LEU A 154 -4.45 39.36 22.38
CA LEU A 154 -5.10 38.06 22.23
C LEU A 154 -4.39 37.19 21.20
N ARG A 155 -3.94 37.76 20.08
CA ARG A 155 -3.13 37.06 19.07
C ARG A 155 -1.85 36.51 19.68
N ILE A 156 -1.08 37.36 20.38
CA ILE A 156 0.16 36.95 21.05
C ILE A 156 -0.09 35.80 22.04
N LEU A 157 -1.15 35.89 22.85
CA LEU A 157 -1.51 34.84 23.80
C LEU A 157 -1.88 33.51 23.11
N LYS A 158 -2.66 33.56 22.02
CA LYS A 158 -2.99 32.38 21.22
C LYS A 158 -1.75 31.73 20.63
N TYR A 159 -0.82 32.53 20.10
CA TYR A 159 0.46 32.03 19.59
C TYR A 159 1.30 31.37 20.67
N ALA A 160 1.45 32.01 21.83
CA ALA A 160 2.20 31.44 22.95
C ALA A 160 1.58 30.11 23.42
N ALA A 161 0.24 30.04 23.49
CA ALA A 161 -0.46 28.79 23.79
C ALA A 161 -0.21 27.71 22.72
N GLY A 162 -0.25 28.07 21.44
CA GLY A 162 0.04 27.15 20.33
C GLY A 162 1.45 26.56 20.42
N ILE A 163 2.46 27.37 20.71
CA ILE A 163 3.85 26.92 20.90
C ILE A 163 3.94 25.89 22.04
N ILE A 164 3.33 26.18 23.19
CA ILE A 164 3.35 25.27 24.34
C ILE A 164 2.68 23.93 24.00
N VAL A 165 1.55 23.97 23.29
CA VAL A 165 0.85 22.75 22.86
C VAL A 165 1.71 21.94 21.90
N GLU A 166 2.39 22.59 20.95
CA GLU A 166 3.30 21.91 20.02
C GLU A 166 4.54 21.33 20.71
N ASP A 167 5.11 22.03 21.70
CA ASP A 167 6.22 21.50 22.52
C ASP A 167 5.79 20.24 23.28
N ILE A 168 4.57 20.21 23.81
CA ILE A 168 4.01 19.02 24.47
C ILE A 168 3.80 17.88 23.45
N ARG A 169 3.26 18.19 22.28
CA ARG A 169 2.96 17.22 21.21
C ARG A 169 4.20 16.63 20.53
N SER A 170 5.28 17.39 20.45
CA SER A 170 6.55 16.96 19.86
C SER A 170 7.41 16.13 20.81
N HIS A 171 7.05 16.09 22.10
CA HIS A 171 7.74 15.28 23.08
C HIS A 171 7.45 13.78 22.87
N VAL A 172 8.48 13.02 22.51
CA VAL A 172 8.38 11.56 22.37
C VAL A 172 8.49 10.94 23.76
N TYR A 173 7.39 10.39 24.27
CA TYR A 173 7.41 9.61 25.50
C TYR A 173 7.93 8.20 25.22
N ASP A 174 9.04 7.84 25.87
CA ASP A 174 9.56 6.48 25.83
C ASP A 174 8.65 5.55 26.64
N ASN A 175 7.90 4.71 25.92
CA ASN A 175 6.95 3.77 26.49
C ASN A 175 7.51 2.33 26.52
N SER A 176 8.84 2.14 26.50
CA SER A 176 9.43 0.83 26.69
C SER A 176 9.21 0.33 28.12
N VAL A 177 8.20 -0.51 28.32
CA VAL A 177 7.95 -1.32 29.52
C VAL A 177 8.02 -2.80 29.16
#